data_AF-A0A840UQD4-F1
#
_entry.id   AF-A0A840UQD4-F1
#
_cell.length_a   1.000
_cell.length_b   1.000
_cell.length_c   1.000
_cell.angle_alpha   90.00
_cell.angle_beta   90.00
_cell.angle_gamma   90.00
#
_symmetry.space_group_name_H-M   'P 1'
#
loop_
_entity.id
_entity.type
_entity.pdbx_description
1 polymer ?
#
loop_
_entity_poly.entity_id
_entity_poly.type
_entity_poly.pdbx_seq_one_letter_code
_entity_poly.pdbx_strand_id
1 'polypeptide(L)' 'MLLKEIKNIAVEHGVITNGMRTKGEVIHAIQQNEGNQPCYATKSDCENVDCAWHTDCVKYGKRKNNGSKH' A
#
# COMPACT_ATOMS: atom_id res chain seq x y z
N MET A 1 2.25 8.21 3.82
CA MET A 1 3.53 8.29 3.11
C MET A 1 3.32 8.80 1.69
N LEU A 2 4.35 9.34 1.06
CA LEU A 2 4.43 9.68 -0.36
C LEU A 2 4.93 8.46 -1.16
N LEU A 3 4.64 8.40 -2.46
CA LEU A 3 5.11 7.30 -3.31
C LEU A 3 6.65 7.17 -3.30
N LYS A 4 7.37 8.28 -3.23
CA LYS A 4 8.84 8.29 -3.16
C LYS A 4 9.36 7.57 -1.91
N GLU A 5 8.75 7.83 -0.75
CA GLU A 5 9.12 7.18 0.52
C GLU A 5 8.87 5.67 0.45
N ILE A 6 7.74 5.26 -0.12
CA ILE A 6 7.39 3.84 -0.30
C ILE A 6 8.39 3.15 -1.23
N LYS A 7 8.85 3.84 -2.30
CA LYS A 7 9.89 3.29 -3.18
C LYS A 7 11.24 3.13 -2.49
N ASN A 8 11.59 4.00 -1.52
CA ASN A 8 12.81 3.82 -0.73
C ASN A 8 12.70 2.57 0.15
N ILE A 9 11.57 2.36 0.82
CA ILE A 9 11.31 1.13 1.60
C ILE A 9 11.41 -0.10 0.69
N ALA A 10 10.84 -0.05 -0.51
CA ALA A 10 10.96 -1.15 -1.47
C ALA A 10 12.41 -1.51 -1.78
N VAL A 11 13.27 -0.51 -2.02
CA VAL A 11 14.70 -0.71 -2.28
C VAL A 11 15.42 -1.32 -1.08
N GLU A 12 15.11 -0.85 0.14
CA GLU A 12 15.65 -1.42 1.39
C GLU A 12 15.27 -2.90 1.57
N HIS A 13 14.11 -3.30 1.06
CA HIS A 13 13.63 -4.68 1.05
C HIS A 13 14.08 -5.50 -0.17
N GLY A 14 14.91 -4.95 -1.07
CA GLY A 14 15.39 -5.62 -2.27
C GLY A 14 14.36 -5.73 -3.41
N VAL A 15 13.30 -4.92 -3.37
CA VAL A 15 12.21 -4.93 -4.35
C VAL A 15 12.46 -3.92 -5.47
N ILE A 16 12.37 -4.40 -6.72
CA ILE A 16 12.52 -3.56 -7.92
C ILE A 16 11.21 -2.79 -8.16
N THR A 17 11.29 -1.45 -8.21
CA THR A 17 10.12 -0.57 -8.41
C THR A 17 10.04 0.09 -9.79
N ASN A 18 10.88 -0.33 -10.72
CA ASN A 18 10.87 0.18 -12.09
C ASN A 18 9.52 -0.12 -12.76
N GLY A 19 8.89 0.91 -13.32
CA GLY A 19 7.57 0.80 -13.95
C GLY A 19 6.37 0.92 -13.00
N MET A 20 6.57 0.88 -11.68
CA MET A 20 5.49 1.08 -10.70
C MET A 20 5.17 2.57 -10.54
N ARG A 21 3.91 2.92 -10.79
CA ARG A 21 3.41 4.32 -10.83
C ARG A 21 2.51 4.66 -9.66
N THR A 22 1.97 3.67 -8.97
CA THR A 22 1.03 3.85 -7.86
C THR A 22 1.61 3.33 -6.55
N LYS A 23 1.06 3.81 -5.44
CA LYS A 23 1.40 3.26 -4.11
C LYS A 23 1.03 1.79 -3.99
N GLY A 24 -0.12 1.41 -4.56
CA GLY A 24 -0.62 0.04 -4.49
C GLY A 24 0.37 -0.95 -5.11
N GLU A 25 0.84 -0.66 -6.33
CA GLU A 25 1.82 -1.52 -7.01
C GLU A 25 3.09 -1.72 -6.18
N VAL A 26 3.66 -0.65 -5.62
CA VAL A 26 4.88 -0.76 -4.83
C VAL A 26 4.65 -1.50 -3.52
N ILE A 27 3.57 -1.19 -2.81
CA ILE A 27 3.26 -1.85 -1.53
C ILE A 27 2.93 -3.33 -1.74
N HIS A 28 2.17 -3.68 -2.78
CA HIS A 28 1.88 -5.08 -3.11
C HIS A 28 3.15 -5.87 -3.40
N ALA A 29 4.11 -5.28 -4.13
CA ALA A 29 5.39 -5.92 -4.39
C ALA A 29 6.20 -6.15 -3.10
N ILE A 30 6.20 -5.18 -2.16
CA ILE A 30 6.82 -5.36 -0.85
C ILE A 30 6.13 -6.47 -0.06
N GLN A 31 4.80 -6.47 0.01
CA GLN A 31 4.03 -7.50 0.72
C GLN A 31 4.34 -8.89 0.17
N GLN A 32 4.39 -9.06 -1.15
CA GLN A 32 4.75 -10.34 -1.77
C GLN A 32 6.19 -10.75 -1.46
N ASN A 33 7.12 -9.81 -1.46
CA ASN A 33 8.52 -10.07 -1.11
C ASN A 33 8.69 -10.50 0.36
N GLU A 34 7.84 -10.01 1.26
CA GLU A 34 7.77 -10.44 2.66
C GLU A 34 7.04 -11.78 2.85
N GLY A 35 6.51 -12.39 1.77
CA GLY A 35 5.69 -13.60 1.83
C GLY A 35 4.23 -13.36 2.26
N ASN A 36 3.81 -12.10 2.34
CA ASN A 36 2.46 -11.69 2.70
C ASN A 36 1.52 -11.65 1.49
N GLN A 37 0.22 -11.73 1.75
CA GLN A 37 -0.79 -11.47 0.73
C GLN A 37 -0.80 -9.97 0.35
N PRO A 38 -0.91 -9.61 -0.95
CA PRO A 38 -0.94 -8.23 -1.41
C PRO A 38 -2.29 -7.55 -1.09
N CYS A 39 -2.51 -7.24 0.19
CA CYS A 39 -3.81 -6.80 0.71
C CYS A 39 -3.99 -5.27 0.79
N TYR A 40 -2.96 -4.48 0.45
CA TYR A 40 -3.05 -3.03 0.53
C TYR A 40 -4.22 -2.49 -0.31
N ALA A 41 -5.10 -1.70 0.32
CA ALA A 41 -6.30 -1.09 -0.27
C ALA A 41 -7.30 -2.08 -0.91
N THR A 42 -7.23 -3.38 -0.57
CA THR A 42 -8.20 -4.39 -1.05
C THR A 42 -9.30 -4.68 -0.02
N LYS A 43 -9.03 -4.42 1.27
CA LYS A 43 -9.98 -4.61 2.37
C LYS A 43 -10.37 -3.26 2.97
N SER A 44 -11.64 -3.12 3.35
CA SER A 44 -12.15 -1.95 4.09
C SER A 44 -11.57 -1.90 5.50
N ASP A 45 -11.42 -3.08 6.11
CA ASP A 45 -11.04 -3.24 7.50
C ASP A 45 -9.82 -4.16 7.59
N CYS A 46 -8.77 -3.64 8.20
CA CYS A 46 -7.53 -4.36 8.49
C CYS A 46 -7.35 -4.33 10.01
N GLU A 47 -7.53 -5.49 10.66
CA GLU A 47 -7.40 -5.60 12.12
C GLU A 47 -5.94 -5.63 12.58
N ASN A 48 -5.00 -5.83 11.65
CA ASN A 48 -3.58 -5.79 11.94
C ASN A 48 -3.10 -4.34 12.06
N VAL A 49 -3.15 -3.81 13.28
CA VAL A 49 -2.69 -2.47 13.65
C VAL A 49 -1.17 -2.31 13.56
N ASP A 50 -0.42 -3.42 13.63
CA ASP A 50 1.04 -3.46 13.52
C ASP A 50 1.51 -3.46 12.06
N CYS A 51 0.59 -3.51 11.09
CA CYS A 51 0.94 -3.41 9.68
C CYS A 51 1.55 -2.04 9.37
N ALA A 52 2.77 -2.03 8.82
CA ALA A 52 3.48 -0.82 8.41
C ALA A 52 2.66 0.08 7.46
N TRP A 53 1.74 -0.52 6.71
CA TRP A 53 0.88 0.16 5.74
C TRP A 53 -0.50 0.55 6.30
N HIS A 54 -0.83 0.19 7.54
CA HIS A 54 -2.17 0.34 8.12
C HIS A 54 -2.71 1.78 7.96
N THR A 55 -1.91 2.78 8.33
CA THR A 55 -2.32 4.20 8.25
C THR A 55 -2.58 4.67 6.81
N ASP A 56 -1.74 4.27 5.84
CA ASP A 56 -1.96 4.62 4.42
C ASP A 56 -3.14 3.82 3.83
N CYS A 57 -3.30 2.56 4.23
CA CYS A 57 -4.39 1.67 3.81
C CYS A 57 -5.77 2.24 4.21
N VAL A 58 -5.93 2.61 5.49
CA VAL A 58 -7.16 3.24 6.01
C VAL A 58 -7.46 4.57 5.31
N LYS A 59 -6.44 5.39 5.03
CA LYS A 59 -6.61 6.65 4.27
C LYS A 59 -7.07 6.41 2.83
N TYR A 60 -6.62 5.32 2.20
CA TYR A 60 -7.02 4.97 0.83
C TYR A 60 -8.49 4.54 0.77
N GLY A 61 -8.96 3.75 1.74
CA GLY A 61 -10.38 3.35 1.86
C GLY A 61 -11.32 4.56 1.94
N LYS A 62 -10.96 5.59 2.73
CA LYS A 62 -11.76 6.82 2.87
C LYS A 62 -11.92 7.64 1.58
N ARG A 63 -10.96 7.55 0.65
CA ARG A 63 -11.04 8.29 -0.63
C ARG A 63 -12.04 7.67 -1.61
N LYS A 64 -12.26 6.36 -1.58
CA LYS A 64 -13.30 5.73 -2.41
C LYS A 64 -14.71 6.06 -1.94
N ASN A 65 -14.92 6.29 -0.64
CA ASN A 65 -16.24 6.63 -0.08
C ASN A 65 -16.66 8.10 -0.30
N ASN A 66 -15.72 8.99 -0.60
CA ASN A 66 -16.02 10.42 -0.86
C ASN A 66 -16.22 10.74 -2.35
N GLY A 67 -16.21 9.73 -3.23
CA GLY A 67 -16.38 9.87 -4.68
C GLY A 67 -17.80 9.66 -5.22
N SER A 68 -18.75 9.23 -4.39
CA SER A 68 -20.18 9.25 -4.75
C SER A 68 -20.82 10.56 -4.32
N LYS A 69 -20.54 11.64 -5.07
CA LYS A 69 -21.54 12.69 -5.26
C LYS A 69 -22.19 12.44 -6.62
N HIS A 70 -23.50 12.17 -6.56
CA HIS A 70 -24.44 12.21 -7.69
C HIS A 70 -24.31 13.52 -8.46
#